data_AF-A0A8D4BDA5-F1
#
_entry.id   AF-A0A8D4BDA5-F1
#
_cell.length_a   1.000
_cell.length_b   1.000
_cell.length_c   1.000
_cell.angle_alpha   90.00
_cell.angle_beta   90.00
_cell.angle_gamma   90.00
#
_symmetry.space_group_name_H-M   'P 1'
#
loop_
_entity.id
_entity.type
_entity.pdbx_description
1 polymer ?
#
loop_
_entity_poly.entity_id
_entity_poly.type
_entity_poly.pdbx_seq_one_letter_code
_entity_poly.pdbx_strand_id
1 'polypeptide(L)'
;MAFPSDAEGIIALRSELVLSEPIDAEWAALSSTHLALRLAPGGDARAHVAEAPDGSLVSCALGLIHPLLPAPACPSGLAARVHAVATHPRYRRLGLARELLSALLDRLQADGATLFELRAAEEATPLYRELGFAADPASMRLTRRENADRRIEESAGPVLLPVEEYASTVPKSTGSAFIFFTDQHDRPVQLRATYSQVHPWQLPGGTMDHGERPWQTAQRECREETGLTVEGPPCLLASVFGLPGDDWPFSTTGCVFDGGRLTDEQIRSIVLDPDEHDAVRVLPLKEWEPLMPPQDFARLDAVMTARLTGAAAYFDSWDWGK
;
A
#
# COMPACT_ATOMS: atom_id res chain seq x y z
N MET A 1 -26.32 -4.77 -18.75
CA MET A 1 -24.91 -4.70 -18.31
C MET A 1 -24.93 -4.22 -16.88
N ALA A 2 -24.11 -4.80 -16.00
CA ALA A 2 -24.12 -4.47 -14.58
C ALA A 2 -23.17 -3.31 -14.24
N PHE A 3 -23.48 -2.59 -13.17
CA PHE A 3 -22.71 -1.51 -12.58
C PHE A 3 -22.20 -1.90 -11.18
N PRO A 4 -21.26 -1.13 -10.58
CA PRO A 4 -20.83 -1.37 -9.20
C PRO A 4 -21.96 -1.44 -8.16
N SER A 5 -23.08 -0.73 -8.40
CA SER A 5 -24.28 -0.78 -7.56
C SER A 5 -24.95 -2.15 -7.52
N ASP A 6 -24.75 -2.98 -8.55
CA ASP A 6 -25.43 -4.28 -8.69
C ASP A 6 -24.67 -5.39 -7.95
N ALA A 7 -23.49 -5.07 -7.41
CA ALA A 7 -22.60 -6.03 -6.79
C ALA A 7 -23.28 -6.80 -5.64
N GLU A 8 -24.03 -6.11 -4.79
CA GLU A 8 -24.74 -6.73 -3.66
C GLU A 8 -25.76 -7.77 -4.13
N GLY A 9 -26.58 -7.41 -5.13
CA GLY A 9 -27.58 -8.34 -5.69
C GLY A 9 -26.94 -9.52 -6.44
N ILE A 10 -25.81 -9.30 -7.13
CA ILE A 10 -25.06 -10.38 -7.78
C ILE A 10 -24.49 -11.35 -6.74
N ILE A 11 -23.93 -10.84 -5.64
CA ILE A 11 -23.40 -11.67 -4.55
C ILE A 11 -24.51 -12.43 -3.84
N ALA A 12 -25.68 -11.80 -3.62
CA ALA A 12 -26.84 -12.48 -3.05
C ALA A 12 -27.28 -13.67 -3.91
N LEU A 13 -27.50 -13.46 -5.23
CA LEU A 13 -27.84 -14.53 -6.16
C LEU A 13 -26.78 -15.63 -6.23
N ARG A 14 -25.49 -15.26 -6.19
CA ARG A 14 -24.38 -16.22 -6.18
C ARG A 14 -24.35 -17.05 -4.89
N SER A 15 -24.56 -16.43 -3.74
CA SER A 15 -24.59 -17.09 -2.43
C SER A 15 -25.70 -18.14 -2.37
N GLU A 16 -26.89 -17.77 -2.83
CA GLU A 16 -28.07 -18.63 -2.75
C GLU A 16 -28.08 -19.75 -3.80
N LEU A 17 -27.66 -19.46 -5.04
CA LEU A 17 -27.96 -20.34 -6.18
C LEU A 17 -26.73 -21.00 -6.83
N VAL A 18 -25.51 -20.58 -6.48
CA VAL A 18 -24.27 -21.06 -7.14
C VAL A 18 -23.32 -21.73 -6.16
N LEU A 19 -23.19 -21.19 -4.95
CA LEU A 19 -22.33 -21.79 -3.93
C LEU A 19 -22.96 -23.06 -3.36
N SER A 20 -22.10 -23.99 -2.90
CA SER A 20 -22.56 -25.20 -2.22
C SER A 20 -23.23 -24.90 -0.89
N GLU A 21 -22.79 -23.83 -0.23
CA GLU A 21 -23.35 -23.32 1.02
C GLU A 21 -23.46 -21.80 0.92
N PRO A 22 -24.57 -21.20 1.42
CA PRO A 22 -24.70 -19.75 1.50
C PRO A 22 -23.59 -19.17 2.37
N ILE A 23 -23.03 -18.04 1.94
CA ILE A 23 -22.10 -17.26 2.75
C ILE A 23 -22.86 -16.39 3.75
N ASP A 24 -22.27 -16.17 4.92
CA ASP A 24 -22.85 -15.29 5.95
C ASP A 24 -22.80 -13.80 5.56
N ALA A 25 -23.39 -12.96 6.41
CA ALA A 25 -23.50 -11.53 6.16
C ALA A 25 -22.14 -10.82 6.07
N GLU A 26 -21.13 -11.27 6.81
CA GLU A 26 -19.79 -10.68 6.80
C GLU A 26 -19.10 -10.98 5.46
N TRP A 27 -19.10 -12.25 5.05
CA TRP A 27 -18.56 -12.67 3.76
C TRP A 27 -19.34 -12.09 2.58
N ALA A 28 -20.66 -11.91 2.70
CA ALA A 28 -21.47 -11.26 1.69
C ALA A 28 -21.10 -9.78 1.52
N ALA A 29 -20.93 -9.04 2.61
CA ALA A 29 -20.51 -7.64 2.58
C ALA A 29 -19.11 -7.46 1.98
N LEU A 30 -18.16 -8.30 2.41
CA LEU A 30 -16.79 -8.30 1.88
C LEU A 30 -16.78 -8.62 0.38
N SER A 31 -17.50 -9.66 -0.03
CA SER A 31 -17.59 -10.07 -1.45
C SER A 31 -18.23 -8.98 -2.31
N SER A 32 -19.26 -8.30 -1.79
CA SER A 32 -19.97 -7.24 -2.52
C SER A 32 -19.07 -6.03 -2.73
N THR A 33 -18.34 -5.62 -1.69
CA THR A 33 -17.33 -4.54 -1.78
C THR A 33 -16.26 -4.86 -2.82
N HIS A 34 -15.72 -6.09 -2.76
CA HIS A 34 -14.69 -6.55 -3.70
C HIS A 34 -15.20 -6.66 -5.14
N LEU A 35 -16.47 -7.02 -5.34
CA LEU A 35 -17.06 -7.09 -6.67
C LEU A 35 -17.34 -5.69 -7.24
N ALA A 36 -17.85 -4.76 -6.42
CA ALA A 36 -18.11 -3.39 -6.85
C ALA A 36 -16.85 -2.69 -7.39
N LEU A 37 -15.71 -2.87 -6.72
CA LEU A 37 -14.41 -2.36 -7.18
C LEU A 37 -13.99 -2.96 -8.52
N ARG A 38 -14.24 -4.25 -8.73
CA ARG A 38 -13.86 -4.94 -9.97
C ARG A 38 -14.79 -4.65 -11.15
N LEU A 39 -16.03 -4.24 -10.90
CA LEU A 39 -17.00 -3.81 -11.91
C LEU A 39 -16.79 -2.35 -12.35
N ALA A 40 -16.02 -1.56 -11.60
CA ALA A 40 -15.72 -0.18 -11.94
C ALA A 40 -14.90 -0.08 -13.25
N PRO A 41 -14.91 1.08 -13.94
CA PRO A 41 -14.08 1.28 -15.13
C PRO A 41 -12.60 0.94 -14.86
N GLY A 42 -12.01 0.10 -15.72
CA GLY A 42 -10.64 -0.39 -15.55
C GLY A 42 -10.49 -1.64 -14.69
N GLY A 43 -11.57 -2.11 -14.05
CA GLY A 43 -11.59 -3.37 -13.30
C GLY A 43 -11.62 -4.61 -14.19
N ASP A 44 -11.40 -5.77 -13.58
CA ASP A 44 -11.27 -7.08 -14.23
C ASP A 44 -12.59 -7.88 -14.31
N ALA A 45 -13.69 -7.40 -13.72
CA ALA A 45 -14.98 -8.10 -13.73
C ALA A 45 -15.94 -7.52 -14.77
N ARG A 46 -16.71 -8.41 -15.42
CA ARG A 46 -17.85 -8.07 -16.28
C ARG A 46 -19.06 -8.85 -15.81
N ALA A 47 -20.22 -8.18 -15.79
CA ALA A 47 -21.46 -8.84 -15.46
C ALA A 47 -22.64 -8.32 -16.27
N HIS A 48 -23.61 -9.19 -16.46
CA HIS A 48 -24.92 -8.89 -17.02
C HIS A 48 -25.98 -9.38 -16.05
N VAL A 49 -26.98 -8.54 -15.80
CA VAL A 49 -28.07 -8.79 -14.85
C VAL A 49 -29.42 -8.60 -15.56
N ALA A 50 -30.44 -9.29 -15.05
CA ALA A 50 -31.83 -9.09 -15.40
C ALA A 50 -32.63 -8.80 -14.13
N GLU A 51 -33.55 -7.84 -14.22
CA GLU A 51 -34.39 -7.35 -13.13
C GLU A 51 -35.85 -7.78 -13.32
N ALA A 52 -36.54 -8.03 -12.21
CA ALA A 52 -37.99 -8.08 -12.19
C ALA A 52 -38.59 -6.66 -12.23
N PRO A 53 -39.90 -6.52 -12.52
CA PRO A 53 -40.56 -5.21 -12.54
C PRO A 53 -40.51 -4.43 -11.21
N ASP A 54 -40.21 -5.10 -10.10
CA ASP A 54 -40.03 -4.50 -8.77
C ASP A 54 -38.58 -4.00 -8.51
N GLY A 55 -37.69 -4.14 -9.50
CA GLY A 55 -36.28 -3.75 -9.41
C GLY A 55 -35.38 -4.80 -8.74
N SER A 56 -35.91 -5.96 -8.35
CA SER A 56 -35.08 -7.03 -7.78
C SER A 56 -34.27 -7.76 -8.87
N LEU A 57 -32.99 -8.05 -8.62
CA LEU A 57 -32.19 -8.87 -9.53
C LEU A 57 -32.70 -10.31 -9.53
N VAL A 58 -33.12 -10.80 -10.69
CA VAL A 58 -33.66 -12.16 -10.86
C VAL A 58 -32.71 -13.09 -11.60
N SER A 59 -31.73 -12.54 -12.33
CA SER A 59 -30.71 -13.34 -13.00
C SER A 59 -29.41 -12.57 -13.14
N CYS A 60 -28.27 -13.27 -13.07
CA CYS A 60 -26.97 -12.69 -13.32
C CYS A 60 -26.02 -13.66 -14.05
N ALA A 61 -25.10 -13.10 -14.80
CA ALA A 61 -23.90 -13.78 -15.32
C ALA A 61 -22.68 -12.91 -14.98
N LEU A 62 -21.68 -13.48 -14.31
CA LEU A 62 -20.48 -12.79 -13.84
C LEU A 62 -19.23 -13.52 -14.34
N GLY A 63 -18.32 -12.78 -14.96
CA GLY A 63 -17.00 -13.26 -15.38
C GLY A 63 -15.87 -12.34 -14.95
N LEU A 64 -14.71 -12.91 -14.64
CA LEU A 64 -13.49 -12.20 -14.27
C LEU A 64 -12.38 -12.52 -15.27
N ILE A 65 -11.71 -11.48 -15.78
CA ILE A 65 -10.57 -11.58 -16.68
C ILE A 65 -9.31 -11.78 -15.82
N HIS A 66 -8.43 -12.68 -16.25
CA HIS A 66 -7.13 -12.91 -15.62
C HIS A 66 -6.03 -13.15 -16.67
N PRO A 67 -4.80 -12.68 -16.41
CA PRO A 67 -3.69 -12.84 -17.33
C PRO A 67 -3.14 -14.27 -17.30
N LEU A 68 -2.73 -14.74 -18.48
CA LEU A 68 -1.98 -15.97 -18.72
C LEU A 68 -0.79 -15.64 -19.63
N LEU A 69 0.17 -16.56 -19.71
CA LEU A 69 1.18 -16.48 -20.76
C LEU A 69 0.51 -16.76 -22.13
N PRO A 70 0.88 -16.02 -23.19
CA PRO A 70 0.40 -16.32 -24.54
C PRO A 70 0.69 -17.77 -24.94
N ALA A 71 -0.33 -18.43 -25.46
CA ALA A 71 -0.25 -19.81 -25.92
C ALA A 71 -1.15 -19.99 -27.16
N PRO A 72 -0.97 -21.05 -27.98
CA PRO A 72 -1.84 -21.29 -29.13
C PRO A 72 -3.34 -21.30 -28.80
N ALA A 73 -3.73 -21.78 -27.61
CA ALA A 73 -5.11 -21.80 -27.13
C ALA A 73 -5.57 -20.48 -26.47
N CYS A 74 -4.64 -19.57 -26.17
CA CYS A 74 -4.91 -18.24 -25.61
C CYS A 74 -3.90 -17.22 -26.17
N PRO A 75 -4.02 -16.80 -27.44
CA PRO A 75 -2.99 -15.99 -28.10
C PRO A 75 -2.82 -14.60 -27.48
N SER A 76 -3.89 -14.05 -26.91
CA SER A 76 -3.86 -12.74 -26.25
C SER A 76 -3.19 -12.77 -24.86
N GLY A 77 -2.98 -13.95 -24.27
CA GLY A 77 -2.56 -14.06 -22.88
C GLY A 77 -3.62 -13.57 -21.88
N LEU A 78 -4.89 -13.48 -22.30
CA LEU A 78 -6.01 -13.11 -21.44
C LEU A 78 -7.07 -14.22 -21.49
N ALA A 79 -7.37 -14.76 -20.32
CA ALA A 79 -8.46 -15.69 -20.11
C ALA A 79 -9.55 -15.05 -19.25
N ALA A 80 -10.77 -15.53 -19.37
CA ALA A 80 -11.86 -15.14 -18.51
C ALA A 80 -12.50 -16.36 -17.87
N ARG A 81 -12.72 -16.29 -16.56
CA ARG A 81 -13.45 -17.31 -15.83
C ARG A 81 -14.86 -16.81 -15.55
N VAL A 82 -15.87 -17.63 -15.83
CA VAL A 82 -17.26 -17.37 -15.40
C VAL A 82 -17.40 -17.84 -13.96
N HIS A 83 -17.68 -16.91 -13.06
CA HIS A 83 -17.75 -17.12 -11.62
C HIS A 83 -19.17 -17.39 -11.11
N ALA A 84 -20.19 -16.90 -11.81
CA ALA A 84 -21.58 -17.15 -11.47
C ALA A 84 -22.48 -17.03 -12.70
N VAL A 85 -23.39 -17.98 -12.86
CA VAL A 85 -24.57 -17.85 -13.71
C VAL A 85 -25.74 -18.32 -12.86
N ALA A 86 -26.59 -17.38 -12.48
CA ALA A 86 -27.68 -17.63 -11.53
C ALA A 86 -28.98 -17.08 -12.09
N THR A 87 -30.06 -17.85 -11.98
CA THR A 87 -31.43 -17.40 -12.29
C THR A 87 -32.35 -17.88 -11.19
N HIS A 88 -33.06 -16.93 -10.58
CA HIS A 88 -34.03 -17.19 -9.53
C HIS A 88 -35.07 -18.23 -10.00
N PRO A 89 -35.45 -19.24 -9.18
CA PRO A 89 -36.28 -20.36 -9.61
C PRO A 89 -37.57 -19.99 -10.34
N ARG A 90 -38.23 -18.90 -9.91
CA ARG A 90 -39.46 -18.38 -10.52
C ARG A 90 -39.31 -17.84 -11.94
N TYR A 91 -38.08 -17.55 -12.37
CA TYR A 91 -37.75 -16.95 -13.67
C TYR A 91 -36.92 -17.89 -14.57
N ARG A 92 -36.81 -19.18 -14.20
CA ARG A 92 -36.13 -20.19 -15.02
C ARG A 92 -36.95 -20.53 -16.27
N ARG A 93 -36.27 -21.12 -17.27
CA ARG A 93 -36.85 -21.52 -18.57
C ARG A 93 -37.39 -20.38 -19.44
N LEU A 94 -37.07 -19.13 -19.09
CA LEU A 94 -37.36 -17.94 -19.90
C LEU A 94 -36.20 -17.54 -20.84
N GLY A 95 -35.12 -18.32 -20.88
CA GLY A 95 -33.94 -18.02 -21.71
C GLY A 95 -32.93 -17.03 -21.10
N LEU A 96 -33.24 -16.42 -19.96
CA LEU A 96 -32.40 -15.38 -19.32
C LEU A 96 -30.93 -15.81 -19.12
N ALA A 97 -30.69 -17.02 -18.59
CA ALA A 97 -29.33 -17.50 -18.36
C ALA A 97 -28.51 -17.57 -19.66
N ARG A 98 -29.13 -17.99 -20.77
CA ARG A 98 -28.47 -18.09 -22.08
C ARG A 98 -28.16 -16.69 -22.61
N GLU A 99 -29.14 -15.80 -22.57
CA GLU A 99 -29.01 -14.43 -23.06
C GLU A 99 -27.91 -13.66 -22.32
N LEU A 100 -27.95 -13.67 -20.98
CA LEU A 100 -26.96 -12.96 -20.15
C LEU A 100 -25.56 -13.55 -20.31
N LEU A 101 -25.44 -14.88 -20.43
CA LEU A 101 -24.15 -15.54 -20.60
C LEU A 101 -23.56 -15.26 -21.99
N SER A 102 -24.36 -15.31 -23.06
CA SER A 102 -23.88 -14.93 -24.40
C SER A 102 -23.39 -13.48 -24.41
N ALA A 103 -24.17 -12.55 -23.85
CA ALA A 103 -23.76 -11.15 -23.76
C ALA A 103 -22.49 -10.94 -22.93
N LEU A 104 -22.32 -11.71 -21.84
CA LEU A 104 -21.10 -11.70 -21.04
C LEU A 104 -19.88 -12.17 -21.87
N LEU A 105 -20.00 -13.28 -22.60
CA LEU A 105 -18.91 -13.82 -23.41
C LEU A 105 -18.48 -12.85 -24.52
N ASP A 106 -19.46 -12.27 -25.22
CA ASP A 106 -19.19 -11.25 -26.25
C ASP A 106 -18.43 -10.06 -25.66
N ARG A 107 -18.81 -9.62 -24.45
CA ARG A 107 -18.14 -8.50 -23.78
C ARG A 107 -16.72 -8.85 -23.35
N LEU A 108 -16.52 -10.02 -22.76
CA LEU A 108 -15.19 -10.49 -22.35
C LEU A 108 -14.26 -10.67 -23.54
N GLN A 109 -14.80 -11.15 -24.68
CA GLN A 109 -14.06 -11.24 -25.94
C GLN A 109 -13.67 -9.88 -26.48
N ALA A 110 -14.57 -8.89 -26.43
CA ALA A 110 -14.28 -7.51 -26.82
C ALA A 110 -13.18 -6.88 -25.96
N ASP A 111 -13.07 -7.30 -24.70
CA ASP A 111 -11.99 -6.89 -23.78
C ASP A 111 -10.71 -7.73 -23.95
N GLY A 112 -10.62 -8.60 -24.97
CA GLY A 112 -9.41 -9.32 -25.37
C GLY A 112 -9.25 -10.72 -24.79
N ALA A 113 -10.22 -11.22 -24.02
CA ALA A 113 -10.19 -12.60 -23.54
C ALA A 113 -10.43 -13.57 -24.69
N THR A 114 -9.55 -14.58 -24.83
CA THR A 114 -9.65 -15.59 -25.91
C THR A 114 -9.89 -17.00 -25.39
N LEU A 115 -9.69 -17.22 -24.09
CA LEU A 115 -9.98 -18.46 -23.40
C LEU A 115 -11.05 -18.24 -22.34
N PHE A 116 -12.07 -19.09 -22.31
CA PHE A 116 -13.18 -19.00 -21.36
C PHE A 116 -13.25 -20.27 -20.52
N GLU A 117 -13.26 -20.10 -19.20
CA GLU A 117 -13.33 -21.20 -18.23
C GLU A 117 -14.55 -21.06 -17.35
N LEU A 118 -15.13 -22.18 -16.91
CA LEU A 118 -16.19 -22.17 -15.92
C LEU A 118 -16.21 -23.47 -15.12
N ARG A 119 -16.91 -23.44 -13.99
CA ARG A 119 -17.29 -24.64 -13.25
C ARG A 119 -18.79 -24.82 -13.39
N ALA A 120 -19.20 -25.92 -14.02
CA ALA A 120 -20.60 -26.27 -14.19
C ALA A 120 -21.05 -27.30 -13.15
N ALA A 121 -22.26 -27.13 -12.61
CA ALA A 121 -23.02 -28.24 -12.04
C ALA A 121 -23.52 -29.16 -13.17
N GLU A 122 -23.73 -30.44 -12.88
CA GLU A 122 -24.13 -31.44 -13.88
C GLU A 122 -25.38 -31.01 -14.65
N GLU A 123 -26.39 -30.49 -13.93
CA GLU A 123 -27.67 -30.00 -14.47
C GLU A 123 -27.53 -28.79 -15.42
N ALA A 124 -26.48 -27.98 -15.26
CA ALA A 124 -26.23 -26.79 -16.08
C ALA A 124 -25.34 -27.08 -17.30
N THR A 125 -24.72 -28.27 -17.37
CA THR A 125 -23.78 -28.66 -18.43
C THR A 125 -24.36 -28.56 -19.84
N PRO A 126 -25.62 -28.94 -20.12
CA PRO A 126 -26.19 -28.84 -21.48
C PRO A 126 -26.18 -27.40 -22.03
N LEU A 127 -26.51 -26.41 -21.20
CA LEU A 127 -26.50 -25.00 -21.59
C LEU A 127 -25.10 -24.53 -22.02
N TYR A 128 -24.07 -24.92 -21.28
CA TYR A 128 -22.70 -24.52 -21.60
C TYR A 128 -22.18 -25.21 -22.86
N ARG A 129 -22.54 -26.48 -23.10
CA ARG A 129 -22.18 -27.19 -24.33
C ARG A 129 -22.81 -26.57 -25.58
N GLU A 130 -24.06 -26.11 -25.49
CA GLU A 130 -24.71 -25.36 -26.58
C GLU A 130 -23.95 -24.08 -26.96
N LEU A 131 -23.27 -23.46 -25.99
CA LEU A 131 -22.44 -22.26 -26.19
C LEU A 131 -20.99 -22.58 -26.55
N GLY A 132 -20.65 -23.86 -26.81
CA GLY A 132 -19.33 -24.28 -27.27
C GLY A 132 -18.33 -24.64 -26.17
N PHE A 133 -18.74 -24.67 -24.90
CA PHE A 133 -17.86 -25.18 -23.84
C PHE A 133 -17.67 -26.69 -23.94
N ALA A 134 -16.42 -27.14 -23.86
CA ALA A 134 -16.06 -28.54 -23.74
C ALA A 134 -15.61 -28.85 -22.30
N ALA A 135 -15.80 -30.10 -21.86
CA ALA A 135 -15.29 -30.55 -20.57
C ALA A 135 -13.77 -30.77 -20.65
N ASP A 136 -13.04 -30.30 -19.65
CA ASP A 136 -11.59 -30.54 -19.50
C ASP A 136 -11.34 -31.55 -18.37
N PRO A 137 -10.87 -32.78 -18.69
CA PRO A 137 -10.58 -33.80 -17.69
C PRO A 137 -9.31 -33.52 -16.86
N ALA A 138 -8.47 -32.55 -17.25
CA ALA A 138 -7.18 -32.28 -16.62
C ALA A 138 -7.22 -31.25 -15.48
N SER A 139 -8.40 -30.75 -15.10
CA SER A 139 -8.51 -29.73 -14.05
C SER A 139 -8.28 -30.31 -12.65
N MET A 140 -7.28 -29.78 -11.93
CA MET A 140 -7.01 -30.08 -10.52
C MET A 140 -7.08 -28.81 -9.68
N ARG A 141 -7.61 -28.91 -8.45
CA ARG A 141 -7.72 -27.79 -7.53
C ARG A 141 -7.15 -28.16 -6.17
N LEU A 142 -6.25 -27.32 -5.65
CA LEU A 142 -5.79 -27.34 -4.26
C LEU A 142 -6.20 -26.02 -3.60
N THR A 143 -6.81 -26.08 -2.42
CA THR A 143 -7.03 -24.90 -1.57
C THR A 143 -6.18 -25.07 -0.33
N ARG A 144 -5.14 -24.24 -0.20
CA ARG A 144 -4.39 -24.12 1.05
C ARG A 144 -5.08 -23.05 1.88
N ARG A 145 -5.80 -23.46 2.91
CA ARG A 145 -6.23 -22.55 3.96
C ARG A 145 -5.00 -22.34 4.83
N GLU A 146 -4.54 -21.10 5.03
CA GLU A 146 -3.69 -20.85 6.17
C GLU A 146 -4.51 -21.26 7.40
N ASN A 147 -3.98 -22.22 8.18
CA ASN A 147 -4.65 -22.68 9.38
C ASN A 147 -4.75 -21.48 10.34
N ALA A 148 -5.94 -20.86 10.43
CA ALA A 148 -6.27 -19.95 11.52
C ALA A 148 -6.14 -20.64 12.90
N ASP A 149 -6.15 -21.98 12.93
CA ASP A 149 -5.97 -22.84 14.11
C ASP A 149 -4.62 -23.57 14.16
N ARG A 150 -3.55 -23.02 13.56
CA ARG A 150 -2.20 -23.48 13.91
C ARG A 150 -1.85 -22.99 15.32
N ARG A 151 -2.33 -23.71 16.34
CA ARG A 151 -1.45 -24.03 17.46
C ARG A 151 -0.22 -24.67 16.83
N ILE A 152 0.93 -24.06 17.06
CA ILE A 152 2.22 -24.53 16.58
C ILE A 152 2.45 -25.90 17.23
N GLU A 153 2.15 -26.98 16.51
CA GLU A 153 2.74 -28.29 16.77
C GLU A 153 3.91 -28.46 15.82
N GLU A 154 5.09 -28.57 16.44
CA GLU A 154 6.42 -28.64 15.84
C GLU A 154 6.54 -29.83 14.88
N SER A 155 6.54 -29.54 13.59
CA SER A 155 7.33 -30.33 12.65
C SER A 155 8.77 -29.81 12.78
N ALA A 156 9.72 -30.72 12.99
CA ALA A 156 11.16 -30.43 12.97
C ALA A 156 11.60 -29.92 11.59
N GLY A 157 11.25 -28.65 11.31
CA GLY A 157 11.89 -27.81 10.32
C GLY A 157 13.29 -27.39 10.80
N PRO A 158 14.03 -26.60 10.01
CA PRO A 158 15.30 -26.04 10.48
C PRO A 158 15.03 -25.37 11.83
N VAL A 159 15.89 -25.63 12.82
CA VAL A 159 15.77 -25.07 14.17
C VAL A 159 15.58 -23.56 14.02
N LEU A 160 14.33 -23.11 14.17
CA LEU A 160 14.01 -21.70 14.28
C LEU A 160 14.57 -21.30 15.63
N LEU A 161 15.65 -20.54 15.61
CA LEU A 161 16.20 -19.93 16.81
C LEU A 161 15.04 -19.24 17.54
N PRO A 162 14.95 -19.32 18.88
CA PRO A 162 14.08 -18.46 19.69
C PRO A 162 14.10 -17.02 19.15
N VAL A 163 12.98 -16.30 19.23
CA VAL A 163 12.82 -14.97 18.60
C VAL A 163 13.98 -14.03 18.95
N GLU A 164 14.44 -14.07 20.20
CA GLU A 164 15.56 -13.28 20.70
C GLU A 164 16.89 -13.71 20.06
N GLU A 165 17.09 -15.01 19.89
CA GLU A 165 18.28 -15.57 19.25
C GLU A 165 18.26 -15.29 17.73
N TYR A 166 17.11 -15.39 17.05
CA TYR A 166 16.97 -14.96 15.66
C TYR A 166 17.18 -13.44 15.49
N ALA A 167 16.59 -12.61 16.36
CA ALA A 167 16.78 -11.16 16.36
C ALA A 167 18.26 -10.78 16.57
N SER A 168 19.01 -11.59 17.32
CA SER A 168 20.46 -11.44 17.45
C SER A 168 21.24 -11.78 16.18
N THR A 169 20.65 -12.48 15.20
CA THR A 169 21.31 -12.80 13.92
C THR A 169 21.02 -11.79 12.80
N VAL A 170 19.91 -11.06 12.85
CA VAL A 170 19.53 -10.11 11.79
C VAL A 170 20.34 -8.80 11.88
N PRO A 171 20.53 -8.05 10.78
CA PRO A 171 21.16 -6.72 10.83
C PRO A 171 20.43 -5.78 11.79
N LYS A 172 21.19 -5.00 12.55
CA LYS A 172 20.65 -3.99 13.47
C LYS A 172 20.89 -2.63 12.87
N SER A 173 19.91 -1.76 13.01
CA SER A 173 19.97 -0.37 12.59
C SER A 173 19.55 0.52 13.76
N THR A 174 20.25 1.63 13.97
CA THR A 174 19.79 2.69 14.88
C THR A 174 18.89 3.67 14.13
N GLY A 175 17.85 4.14 14.80
CA GLY A 175 16.90 5.08 14.24
C GLY A 175 17.19 6.51 14.66
N SER A 176 16.95 7.48 13.78
CA SER A 176 16.96 8.91 14.11
C SER A 176 15.81 9.65 13.43
N ALA A 177 15.45 10.82 13.94
CA ALA A 177 14.41 11.62 13.32
C ALA A 177 14.58 13.12 13.60
N PHE A 178 14.22 13.93 12.61
CA PHE A 178 14.48 15.37 12.60
C PHE A 178 13.26 16.16 12.12
N ILE A 179 13.19 17.41 12.55
CA ILE A 179 12.21 18.39 12.06
C ILE A 179 12.93 19.44 11.21
N PHE A 180 12.36 19.71 10.03
CA PHE A 180 12.82 20.76 9.14
C PHE A 180 11.88 21.96 9.19
N PHE A 181 12.41 23.14 9.53
CA PHE A 181 11.65 24.39 9.51
C PHE A 181 12.18 25.35 8.46
N THR A 182 11.28 26.18 7.94
CA THR A 182 11.63 27.42 7.26
C THR A 182 11.02 28.61 7.96
N ASP A 183 11.48 29.82 7.64
CA ASP A 183 10.76 31.04 8.00
C ASP A 183 9.64 31.37 7.00
N GLN A 184 9.01 32.53 7.16
CA GLN A 184 7.97 33.02 6.26
C GLN A 184 8.46 33.36 4.84
N HIS A 185 9.79 33.40 4.63
CA HIS A 185 10.43 33.65 3.34
C HIS A 185 11.03 32.37 2.73
N ASP A 186 10.65 31.19 3.25
CA ASP A 186 11.18 29.88 2.83
C ASP A 186 12.70 29.75 2.97
N ARG A 187 13.29 30.43 3.97
CA ARG A 187 14.70 30.28 4.34
C ARG A 187 14.85 29.18 5.40
N PRO A 188 15.72 28.18 5.21
CA PRO A 188 15.92 27.11 6.17
C PRO A 188 16.47 27.62 7.51
N VAL A 189 15.95 27.02 8.59
CA VAL A 189 16.41 27.22 9.96
C VAL A 189 17.38 26.10 10.34
N GLN A 190 18.59 26.46 10.79
CA GLN A 190 19.55 25.48 11.34
C GLN A 190 20.00 25.88 12.74
N LEU A 191 20.32 24.87 13.54
CA LEU A 191 20.90 25.00 14.87
C LEU A 191 22.41 24.73 14.81
N ARG A 192 23.22 25.46 15.56
CA ARG A 192 24.66 25.24 15.59
C ARG A 192 25.05 24.29 16.71
N ALA A 193 25.58 23.13 16.37
CA ALA A 193 26.02 22.12 17.32
C ALA A 193 27.26 22.57 18.11
N THR A 194 27.27 22.35 19.41
CA THR A 194 28.40 22.64 20.32
C THR A 194 29.49 21.58 20.25
N TYR A 195 29.12 20.34 19.93
CA TYR A 195 29.98 19.16 19.99
C TYR A 195 30.66 18.81 18.66
N SER A 196 30.25 19.40 17.53
CA SER A 196 30.77 19.07 16.20
C SER A 196 31.30 20.28 15.46
N GLN A 197 32.62 20.34 15.26
CA GLN A 197 33.24 21.33 14.38
C GLN A 197 33.16 20.95 12.90
N VAL A 198 32.98 19.66 12.59
CA VAL A 198 32.94 19.15 11.22
C VAL A 198 31.54 19.32 10.62
N HIS A 199 30.50 19.06 11.42
CA HIS A 199 29.10 19.18 11.03
C HIS A 199 28.40 20.22 11.91
N PRO A 200 28.75 21.51 11.77
CA PRO A 200 28.40 22.53 12.75
C PRO A 200 26.94 22.95 12.72
N TRP A 201 26.21 22.73 11.62
CA TRP A 201 24.81 23.17 11.48
C TRP A 201 23.89 21.98 11.22
N GLN A 202 22.85 21.84 12.04
CA GLN A 202 21.99 20.66 12.06
C GLN A 202 20.51 21.04 12.16
N LEU A 203 19.66 20.07 11.86
CA LEU A 203 18.22 20.16 12.08
C LEU A 203 17.92 19.76 13.53
N PRO A 204 16.90 20.33 14.18
CA PRO A 204 16.44 19.78 15.46
C PRO A 204 16.05 18.31 15.31
N GLY A 205 16.61 17.44 16.13
CA GLY A 205 16.41 16.01 16.00
C GLY A 205 17.60 15.17 16.46
N GLY A 206 17.29 13.92 16.77
CA GLY A 206 18.23 13.04 17.45
C GLY A 206 17.91 11.57 17.26
N THR A 207 18.50 10.76 18.14
CA THR A 207 18.40 9.30 18.10
C THR A 207 17.08 8.84 18.72
N MET A 208 16.47 7.80 18.15
CA MET A 208 15.24 7.22 18.66
C MET A 208 15.47 6.47 19.98
N ASP A 209 14.60 6.71 20.96
CA ASP A 209 14.52 5.89 22.16
C ASP A 209 13.80 4.57 21.89
N HIS A 210 14.01 3.59 22.78
CA HIS A 210 13.34 2.30 22.70
C HIS A 210 11.81 2.45 22.73
N GLY A 211 11.15 1.97 21.68
CA GLY A 211 9.69 1.99 21.56
C GLY A 211 9.10 3.26 20.97
N GLU A 212 9.91 4.27 20.64
CA GLU A 212 9.45 5.45 19.91
C GLU A 212 9.24 5.16 18.42
N ARG A 213 8.26 5.86 17.83
CA ARG A 213 8.14 5.99 16.38
C ARG A 213 8.95 7.20 15.91
N PRO A 214 9.45 7.23 14.66
CA PRO A 214 10.26 8.35 14.15
C PRO A 214 9.60 9.72 14.34
N TRP A 215 8.29 9.82 14.15
CA TRP A 215 7.57 11.08 14.38
C TRP A 215 7.57 11.53 15.85
N GLN A 216 7.44 10.58 16.78
CA GLN A 216 7.47 10.88 18.22
C GLN A 216 8.86 11.36 18.65
N THR A 217 9.91 10.70 18.15
CA THR A 217 11.30 11.13 18.34
C THR A 217 11.51 12.54 17.82
N ALA A 218 11.13 12.83 16.56
CA ALA A 218 11.29 14.17 16.00
C ALA A 218 10.56 15.26 16.81
N GLN A 219 9.36 14.98 17.32
CA GLN A 219 8.63 15.91 18.19
C GLN A 219 9.28 16.08 19.57
N ARG A 220 9.80 15.00 20.17
CA ARG A 220 10.49 15.04 21.46
C ARG A 220 11.76 15.88 21.36
N GLU A 221 12.64 15.53 20.42
CA GLU A 221 13.92 16.20 20.21
C GLU A 221 13.72 17.68 19.84
N CYS A 222 12.79 17.99 18.93
CA CYS A 222 12.48 19.38 18.60
C CYS A 222 12.04 20.20 19.82
N ARG A 223 11.24 19.62 20.72
CA ARG A 223 10.81 20.29 21.94
C ARG A 223 11.97 20.48 22.91
N GLU A 224 12.82 19.47 23.07
CA GLU A 224 13.98 19.49 23.97
C GLU A 224 15.03 20.51 23.49
N GLU A 225 15.37 20.50 22.21
CA GLU A 225 16.42 21.34 21.64
C GLU A 225 16.00 22.78 21.34
N THR A 226 14.70 23.06 21.14
CA THR A 226 14.24 24.40 20.71
C THR A 226 13.12 25.00 21.53
N GLY A 227 12.45 24.20 22.36
CA GLY A 227 11.20 24.58 23.03
C GLY A 227 9.96 24.62 22.11
N LEU A 228 10.12 24.40 20.80
CA LEU A 228 9.00 24.42 19.85
C LEU A 228 8.25 23.09 19.84
N THR A 229 6.94 23.17 19.64
CA THR A 229 6.09 21.99 19.43
C THR A 229 5.57 21.98 17.99
N VAL A 230 5.71 20.83 17.32
CA VAL A 230 5.17 20.64 15.97
C VAL A 230 3.80 19.99 16.05
N GLU A 231 2.80 20.67 15.52
CA GLU A 231 1.41 20.22 15.48
C GLU A 231 1.04 19.61 14.13
N GLY A 232 0.05 18.72 14.13
CA GLY A 232 -0.50 18.12 12.91
C GLY A 232 0.08 16.76 12.53
N PRO A 233 -0.41 16.16 11.43
CA PRO A 233 0.07 14.87 10.95
C PRO A 233 1.49 14.98 10.36
N PRO A 234 2.32 13.94 10.46
CA PRO A 234 3.68 13.95 9.91
C PRO A 234 3.67 14.10 8.39
N CYS A 235 4.52 14.98 7.87
CA CYS A 235 4.82 15.09 6.45
C CYS A 235 6.30 14.75 6.23
N LEU A 236 6.60 13.61 5.60
CA LEU A 236 7.97 13.16 5.39
C LEU A 236 8.60 13.93 4.22
N LEU A 237 9.73 14.59 4.49
CA LEU A 237 10.54 15.28 3.48
C LEU A 237 11.72 14.43 3.01
N ALA A 238 12.29 13.62 3.90
CA ALA A 238 13.38 12.72 3.51
C ALA A 238 13.44 11.45 4.35
N SER A 239 13.83 10.36 3.69
CA SER A 239 14.33 9.15 4.35
C SER A 239 15.83 9.05 4.14
N VAL A 240 16.51 8.66 5.21
CA VAL A 240 17.96 8.60 5.27
C VAL A 240 18.37 7.18 5.62
N PHE A 241 19.40 6.67 4.94
CA PHE A 241 20.05 5.41 5.27
C PHE A 241 21.56 5.61 5.26
N GLY A 242 22.22 5.17 6.33
CA GLY A 242 23.68 5.17 6.45
C GLY A 242 24.21 3.77 6.71
N LEU A 243 25.34 3.45 6.09
CA LEU A 243 26.06 2.21 6.28
C LEU A 243 26.83 2.22 7.61
N PRO A 244 27.12 1.03 8.18
CA PRO A 244 28.07 0.92 9.28
C PRO A 244 29.44 1.47 8.87
N GLY A 245 30.12 2.16 9.80
CA GLY A 245 31.43 2.76 9.58
C GLY A 245 32.41 2.47 10.72
N ASP A 246 33.63 3.00 10.61
CA ASP A 246 34.71 2.76 11.58
C ASP A 246 34.34 3.26 12.99
N ASP A 247 33.61 4.37 13.09
CA ASP A 247 33.20 4.99 14.36
C ASP A 247 31.84 4.47 14.87
N TRP A 248 31.02 3.86 14.01
CA TRP A 248 29.68 3.37 14.38
C TRP A 248 29.34 2.02 13.73
N PRO A 249 29.15 0.94 14.52
CA PRO A 249 29.10 -0.42 14.00
C PRO A 249 27.74 -0.85 13.44
N PHE A 250 26.70 -0.01 13.55
CA PHE A 250 25.35 -0.32 13.05
C PHE A 250 24.99 0.55 11.85
N SER A 251 24.10 0.05 11.00
CA SER A 251 23.44 0.91 10.02
C SER A 251 22.64 1.99 10.77
N THR A 252 22.42 3.12 10.10
CA THR A 252 21.55 4.18 10.61
C THR A 252 20.36 4.37 9.67
N THR A 253 19.20 4.67 10.21
CA THR A 253 18.01 5.01 9.43
C THR A 253 17.37 6.26 10.02
N GLY A 254 17.22 7.30 9.20
CA GLY A 254 16.73 8.60 9.63
C GLY A 254 15.47 9.02 8.88
N CYS A 255 14.64 9.85 9.50
CA CYS A 255 13.51 10.52 8.85
C CYS A 255 13.56 12.02 9.09
N VAL A 256 13.32 12.83 8.07
CA VAL A 256 13.17 14.29 8.20
C VAL A 256 11.73 14.65 7.89
N PHE A 257 11.06 15.35 8.80
CA PHE A 257 9.67 15.76 8.66
C PHE A 257 9.53 17.28 8.51
N ASP A 258 8.51 17.74 7.79
CA ASP A 258 8.18 19.16 7.67
C ASP A 258 7.59 19.68 8.99
N GLY A 259 8.29 20.63 9.61
CA GLY A 259 7.84 21.38 10.79
C GLY A 259 7.04 22.64 10.44
N GLY A 260 6.97 23.00 9.16
CA GLY A 260 6.24 24.16 8.68
C GLY A 260 7.05 25.45 8.67
N ARG A 261 6.32 26.57 8.56
CA ARG A 261 6.88 27.93 8.50
C ARG A 261 6.79 28.60 9.86
N LEU A 262 7.92 28.99 10.41
CA LEU A 262 8.01 29.76 11.65
C LEU A 262 7.87 31.26 11.38
N THR A 263 7.17 31.96 12.27
CA THR A 263 7.17 33.42 12.31
C THR A 263 8.44 33.96 12.97
N ASP A 264 8.76 35.23 12.73
CA ASP A 264 9.88 35.91 13.42
C ASP A 264 9.72 35.91 14.96
N GLU A 265 8.50 35.82 15.47
CA GLU A 265 8.23 35.68 16.90
C GLU A 265 8.59 34.27 17.40
N GLN A 266 8.17 33.23 16.66
CA GLN A 266 8.51 31.83 17.00
C GLN A 266 10.02 31.58 16.93
N ILE A 267 10.70 32.13 15.93
CA ILE A 267 12.17 32.03 15.81
C ILE A 267 12.85 32.70 17.00
N ARG A 268 12.37 33.87 17.44
CA ARG A 268 12.90 34.58 18.62
C ARG A 268 12.56 33.89 19.94
N SER A 269 11.52 33.06 19.99
CA SER A 269 11.16 32.29 21.18
C SER A 269 11.92 30.97 21.33
N ILE A 270 12.75 30.59 20.35
CA ILE A 270 13.56 29.37 20.44
C ILE A 270 14.47 29.47 21.65
N VAL A 271 14.38 28.47 22.53
CA VAL A 271 15.28 28.27 23.66
C VAL A 271 16.11 27.04 23.37
N LEU A 272 17.41 27.25 23.15
CA LEU A 272 18.32 26.16 22.85
C LEU A 272 18.71 25.41 24.11
N ASP A 273 18.85 24.09 23.98
CA ASP A 273 19.61 23.30 24.94
C ASP A 273 21.10 23.68 24.82
N PRO A 274 21.71 24.34 25.82
CA PRO A 274 23.09 24.80 25.74
C PRO A 274 24.12 23.66 25.69
N ASP A 275 23.76 22.45 26.09
CA ASP A 275 24.67 21.30 26.01
C ASP A 275 24.81 20.80 24.57
N GLU A 276 23.80 21.03 23.72
CA GLU A 276 23.78 20.58 22.32
C GLU A 276 23.96 21.70 21.30
N HIS A 277 23.35 22.86 21.53
CA HIS A 277 23.25 23.94 20.55
C HIS A 277 23.47 25.33 21.16
N ASP A 278 24.26 26.18 20.48
CA ASP A 278 24.57 27.54 20.98
C ASP A 278 24.12 28.69 20.06
N ALA A 279 23.57 28.39 18.89
CA ALA A 279 23.06 29.40 17.97
C ALA A 279 21.94 28.88 17.05
N VAL A 280 21.01 29.76 16.69
CA VAL A 280 20.04 29.55 15.59
C VAL A 280 20.38 30.51 14.46
N ARG A 281 20.30 30.05 13.21
CA ARG A 281 20.39 30.92 12.03
C ARG A 281 19.32 30.58 11.01
N VAL A 282 18.88 31.63 10.32
CA VAL A 282 17.90 31.58 9.24
C VAL A 282 18.49 32.32 8.06
N LEU A 283 18.94 31.59 7.05
CA LEU A 283 19.66 32.15 5.90
C LEU A 283 19.04 31.67 4.59
N PRO A 284 19.11 32.46 3.51
CA PRO A 284 18.84 31.95 2.16
C PRO A 284 19.65 30.68 1.89
N LEU A 285 19.06 29.71 1.17
CA LEU A 285 19.67 28.39 0.97
C LEU A 285 21.14 28.47 0.53
N LYS A 286 21.46 29.30 -0.47
CA LYS A 286 22.84 29.44 -0.99
C LYS A 286 23.85 30.02 -0.01
N GLU A 287 23.43 30.71 1.05
CA GLU A 287 24.33 31.22 2.08
C GLU A 287 24.78 30.13 3.07
N TRP A 288 24.16 28.95 3.05
CA TRP A 288 24.59 27.80 3.84
C TRP A 288 25.77 27.04 3.24
N GLU A 289 25.96 27.11 1.92
CA GLU A 289 27.02 26.40 1.20
C GLU A 289 28.43 26.62 1.78
N PRO A 290 28.87 27.84 2.16
CA PRO A 290 30.18 28.04 2.80
C PRO A 290 30.23 27.71 4.30
N LEU A 291 29.09 27.41 4.94
CA LEU A 291 29.00 27.20 6.40
C LEU A 291 28.91 25.72 6.78
N MET A 292 28.74 24.84 5.81
CA MET A 292 28.49 23.41 6.00
C MET A 292 29.38 22.60 5.07
N PRO A 293 29.75 21.36 5.43
CA PRO A 293 30.34 20.42 4.49
C PRO A 293 29.48 20.25 3.23
N PRO A 294 30.08 19.95 2.06
CA PRO A 294 29.34 19.77 0.82
C PRO A 294 28.19 18.76 0.91
N GLN A 295 28.38 17.66 1.65
CA GLN A 295 27.37 16.63 1.88
C GLN A 295 26.18 17.14 2.72
N ASP A 296 26.43 17.98 3.72
CA ASP A 296 25.38 18.56 4.56
C ASP A 296 24.57 19.59 3.79
N PHE A 297 25.27 20.41 2.97
CA PHE A 297 24.61 21.35 2.08
C PHE A 297 23.73 20.62 1.04
N ALA A 298 24.23 19.54 0.43
CA ALA A 298 23.46 18.74 -0.51
C ALA A 298 22.20 18.14 0.13
N ARG A 299 22.29 17.68 1.39
CA ARG A 299 21.13 17.21 2.16
C ARG A 299 20.11 18.32 2.38
N LEU A 300 20.57 19.50 2.81
CA LEU A 300 19.70 20.67 3.02
C LEU A 300 18.98 21.11 1.73
N ASP A 301 19.71 21.17 0.61
CA ASP A 301 19.17 21.52 -0.72
C ASP A 301 18.11 20.52 -1.18
N ALA A 302 18.33 19.23 -0.95
CA ALA A 302 17.39 18.19 -1.31
C ALA A 302 16.16 18.13 -0.39
N VAL A 303 16.30 18.40 0.93
CA VAL A 303 15.14 18.57 1.83
C VAL A 303 14.30 19.79 1.42
N MET A 304 14.95 20.90 1.06
CA MET A 304 14.28 22.07 0.51
C MET A 304 13.53 21.75 -0.79
N THR A 305 14.16 21.00 -1.70
CA THR A 305 13.56 20.56 -2.96
C THR A 305 12.36 19.64 -2.71
N ALA A 306 12.48 18.70 -1.77
CA ALA A 306 11.39 17.80 -1.39
C ALA A 306 10.18 18.58 -0.88
N ARG A 307 10.42 19.60 -0.05
CA ARG A 307 9.36 20.48 0.45
C ARG A 307 8.67 21.29 -0.65
N LEU A 308 9.43 21.82 -1.60
CA LEU A 308 8.89 22.61 -2.72
C LEU A 308 8.09 21.75 -3.71
N THR A 309 8.50 20.50 -3.90
CA THR A 309 7.90 19.60 -4.90
C THR A 309 6.83 18.67 -4.33
N GLY A 310 6.81 18.47 -3.01
CA GLY A 310 5.97 17.48 -2.33
C GLY A 310 6.44 16.03 -2.51
N ALA A 311 7.63 15.80 -3.10
CA ALA A 311 8.20 14.48 -3.29
C ALA A 311 9.35 14.24 -2.29
N ALA A 312 9.18 13.27 -1.39
CA ALA A 312 10.19 12.96 -0.38
C ALA A 312 11.53 12.51 -1.03
N ALA A 313 12.64 13.04 -0.53
CA ALA A 313 13.97 12.64 -0.94
C ALA A 313 14.41 11.32 -0.27
N TYR A 314 15.29 10.57 -0.94
CA TYR A 314 15.95 9.40 -0.38
C TYR A 314 17.46 9.61 -0.44
N PHE A 315 18.15 9.39 0.69
CA PHE A 315 19.60 9.49 0.79
C PHE A 315 20.17 8.16 1.30
N ASP A 316 21.08 7.57 0.52
CA ASP A 316 21.83 6.35 0.87
C ASP A 316 23.22 6.64 1.46
N SER A 317 23.61 7.91 1.53
CA SER A 317 24.95 8.39 1.88
C SER A 317 24.91 9.36 3.07
N TRP A 318 24.21 8.97 4.13
CA TRP A 318 24.41 9.56 5.46
C TRP A 318 25.53 8.86 6.22
N ASP A 319 26.56 8.47 5.49
CA ASP A 319 27.71 7.81 6.05
C ASP A 319 28.56 8.83 6.80
N TRP A 320 29.11 8.40 7.92
CA TRP A 320 30.05 9.17 8.74
C TRP A 320 31.46 9.27 8.10
N GLY A 321 31.59 8.91 6.82
CA GLY A 321 32.83 8.92 6.07
C GLY A 321 33.16 10.29 5.46
N LYS A 322 34.46 10.51 5.23
CA LYS A 322 35.01 11.71 4.58
C LYS A 322 34.47 11.95 3.19
#